data_AF-Q07QG5-F1
#
_entry.id   AF-Q07QG5-F1
#
_cell.length_a   1.000
_cell.length_b   1.000
_cell.length_c   1.000
_cell.angle_alpha   90.00
_cell.angle_beta   90.00
_cell.angle_gamma   90.00
#
_symmetry.space_group_name_H-M   'P 1'
#
loop_
_entity.id
_entity.type
_entity.pdbx_description
1 polymer ?
#
loop_
_entity_poly.entity_id
_entity_poly.type
_entity_poly.pdbx_seq_one_letter_code
_entity_poly.pdbx_strand_id
1 'polypeptide(L)'
;MMFLLRMAFWLGLVLVLLPREKTPESDKLPQIGTAEAVSAATAAVNDVGQFCKRQPAACEVGGQAATVIGQRATDGARKLYQIITDKRSGDHTSSIGEIDTAETAPGLAPRDTLVADDLQAEWQLSPPPIAAPQSTPPETVVAH
;
A
#
# COMPACT_ATOMS: atom_id res chain seq x y z
N MET A 1 -25.79 -11.97 -8.95
CA MET A 1 -24.90 -12.94 -8.28
C MET A 1 -23.79 -13.51 -9.18
N MET A 2 -24.01 -13.73 -10.49
CA MET A 2 -22.99 -14.28 -11.41
C MET A 2 -21.74 -13.39 -11.60
N PHE A 3 -21.87 -12.07 -11.39
CA PHE A 3 -20.76 -11.11 -11.54
C PHE A 3 -19.63 -11.36 -10.55
N LEU A 4 -19.95 -11.60 -9.28
CA LEU A 4 -18.95 -11.88 -8.24
C LEU A 4 -18.23 -13.22 -8.51
N LEU A 5 -18.95 -14.24 -8.98
CA LEU A 5 -18.34 -15.52 -9.38
C LEU A 5 -17.39 -15.36 -10.56
N ARG A 6 -17.78 -14.57 -11.58
CA ARG A 6 -16.89 -14.25 -12.71
C ARG A 6 -15.65 -13.51 -12.21
N MET A 7 -15.80 -12.46 -11.39
CA MET A 7 -14.67 -11.71 -10.85
C MET A 7 -13.75 -12.56 -9.98
N ALA A 8 -14.28 -13.36 -9.06
CA ALA A 8 -13.48 -14.26 -8.23
C ALA A 8 -12.72 -15.31 -9.05
N PHE A 9 -13.36 -15.87 -10.09
CA PHE A 9 -12.71 -16.80 -11.02
C PHE A 9 -11.60 -16.12 -11.81
N TRP A 10 -11.86 -14.94 -12.39
CA TRP A 10 -10.85 -14.18 -13.14
C TRP A 10 -9.68 -13.74 -12.25
N LEU A 11 -9.95 -13.31 -11.01
CA LEU A 11 -8.92 -12.96 -10.05
C LEU A 11 -8.09 -14.17 -9.63
N GLY A 12 -8.73 -15.32 -9.36
CA GLY A 12 -8.02 -16.56 -9.08
C GLY A 12 -7.13 -17.00 -10.24
N LEU A 13 -7.63 -16.92 -11.48
CA LEU A 13 -6.85 -17.25 -12.68
C LEU A 13 -5.64 -16.34 -12.85
N VAL A 14 -5.82 -15.02 -12.67
CA VAL A 14 -4.71 -14.04 -12.73
C VAL A 14 -3.68 -14.32 -11.63
N LEU A 15 -4.11 -14.65 -10.41
CA LEU A 15 -3.24 -14.96 -9.29
C LEU A 15 -2.43 -16.26 -9.47
N VAL A 16 -2.96 -17.20 -10.25
CA VAL A 16 -2.25 -18.41 -10.71
C VAL A 16 -1.28 -18.09 -11.84
N LEU A 17 -1.63 -17.16 -12.73
CA LEU A 17 -0.79 -16.75 -13.86
C LEU A 17 0.38 -15.86 -13.44
N LEU A 18 0.22 -15.09 -12.35
CA LEU A 18 1.31 -14.35 -11.73
C LEU A 18 2.38 -15.34 -11.23
N PRO A 19 3.64 -15.22 -11.69
CA PRO A 19 4.72 -16.07 -11.24
C PRO A 19 4.84 -15.99 -9.72
N ARG A 20 4.48 -17.08 -9.03
CA ARG A 20 4.75 -17.20 -7.60
C ARG A 20 6.26 -17.26 -7.42
N GLU A 21 6.80 -16.27 -6.75
CA GLU A 21 8.18 -16.28 -6.27
C GLU A 21 8.32 -17.51 -5.38
N LYS A 22 9.02 -18.55 -5.87
CA LYS A 22 9.41 -19.68 -5.04
C LYS A 22 10.52 -19.18 -4.13
N THR A 23 10.16 -18.59 -3.00
CA THR A 23 11.12 -18.40 -1.91
C THR A 23 11.56 -19.80 -1.45
N PRO A 24 12.85 -20.07 -1.26
CA PRO A 24 13.35 -21.38 -0.81
C PRO A 24 12.82 -21.82 0.57
N GLU A 25 12.09 -20.94 1.27
CA GLU A 25 11.27 -21.29 2.43
C GLU A 25 9.99 -22.07 2.09
N SER A 26 9.57 -22.20 0.83
CA SER A 26 8.32 -22.91 0.48
C SER A 26 8.45 -24.44 0.58
N ASP A 27 9.67 -24.99 0.55
CA ASP A 27 9.94 -26.42 0.82
C ASP A 27 10.02 -26.73 2.32
N LYS A 28 10.05 -25.70 3.19
CA LYS A 28 10.12 -25.83 4.65
C LYS A 28 8.94 -25.19 5.39
N LEU A 29 8.11 -24.43 4.69
CA LEU A 29 6.87 -23.89 5.21
C LEU A 29 5.82 -25.00 5.30
N PRO A 30 4.99 -25.01 6.37
CA PRO A 30 3.82 -25.87 6.43
C PRO A 30 3.02 -25.70 5.13
N GLN A 31 2.58 -26.80 4.53
CA GLN A 31 1.66 -26.74 3.40
C GLN A 31 0.37 -26.07 3.87
N ILE A 32 0.30 -24.74 3.75
CA ILE A 32 -0.86 -23.95 4.13
C ILE A 32 -2.00 -24.45 3.25
N GLY A 33 -2.92 -25.22 3.84
CA GLY A 33 -4.08 -25.73 3.13
C GLY A 33 -4.94 -24.57 2.64
N THR A 34 -5.71 -24.77 1.56
CA THR A 34 -6.66 -23.75 1.08
C THR A 34 -7.59 -23.26 2.20
N ALA A 35 -7.97 -24.16 3.11
CA ALA A 35 -8.76 -23.84 4.30
C ALA A 35 -8.02 -22.93 5.30
N GLU A 36 -6.71 -23.09 5.46
CA GLU A 36 -5.88 -22.28 6.36
C GLU A 36 -5.60 -20.89 5.77
N ALA A 37 -5.41 -20.79 4.46
CA ALA A 37 -5.30 -19.50 3.79
C ALA A 37 -6.62 -18.70 3.89
N VAL A 38 -7.76 -19.36 3.70
CA VAL A 38 -9.08 -18.72 3.83
C VAL A 38 -9.38 -18.35 5.30
N SER A 39 -8.98 -19.19 6.26
CA SER A 39 -9.16 -18.87 7.68
C SER A 39 -8.28 -17.70 8.11
N ALA A 40 -7.01 -17.64 7.67
CA ALA A 40 -6.11 -16.53 7.94
C ALA A 40 -6.60 -15.22 7.30
N ALA A 41 -7.07 -15.26 6.05
CA ALA A 41 -7.66 -14.10 5.39
C ALA A 41 -8.91 -13.60 6.14
N THR A 42 -9.77 -14.52 6.58
CA THR A 42 -10.97 -14.17 7.36
C THR A 42 -10.60 -13.62 8.74
N ALA A 43 -9.56 -14.16 9.38
CA ALA A 43 -9.03 -13.64 10.64
C ALA A 43 -8.52 -12.20 10.48
N ALA A 44 -7.77 -11.91 9.41
CA ALA A 44 -7.31 -10.55 9.12
C ALA A 44 -8.49 -9.57 8.90
N VAL A 45 -9.54 -10.00 8.18
CA VAL A 45 -10.76 -9.19 8.01
C VAL A 45 -11.45 -8.94 9.35
N ASN A 46 -11.50 -9.95 10.23
CA ASN A 46 -12.04 -9.79 11.57
C ASN A 46 -11.21 -8.82 12.41
N ASP A 47 -9.88 -8.86 12.31
CA ASP A 47 -9.00 -7.93 13.01
C ASP A 47 -9.24 -6.48 12.58
N VAL A 48 -9.34 -6.23 11.27
CA VAL A 48 -9.70 -4.90 10.75
C VAL A 48 -11.08 -4.47 11.28
N GLY A 49 -12.06 -5.38 11.31
CA GLY A 49 -13.37 -5.10 11.89
C GLY A 49 -13.32 -4.76 13.38
N GLN A 50 -12.43 -5.40 14.14
CA GLN A 50 -12.21 -5.08 15.56
C GLN A 50 -11.54 -3.72 15.74
N PHE A 51 -10.59 -3.35 14.88
CA PHE A 51 -10.03 -1.99 14.88
C PHE A 51 -11.10 -0.95 14.60
N CYS A 52 -12.01 -1.19 13.66
CA CYS A 52 -13.12 -0.27 13.39
C CYS A 52 -14.10 -0.14 14.55
N LYS A 53 -14.39 -1.22 15.28
CA LYS A 53 -15.23 -1.16 16.48
C LYS A 53 -14.56 -0.37 17.61
N ARG A 54 -13.24 -0.46 17.74
CA ARG A 54 -12.48 0.20 18.82
C ARG A 54 -12.11 1.65 18.50
N GLN A 55 -11.95 2.01 17.23
CA GLN A 55 -11.65 3.35 16.75
C GLN A 55 -12.44 3.69 15.47
N PRO A 56 -13.70 4.16 15.58
CA PRO A 56 -14.54 4.41 14.40
C PRO A 56 -14.00 5.54 13.51
N ALA A 57 -13.34 6.55 14.08
CA ALA A 57 -12.76 7.66 13.33
C ALA A 57 -11.65 7.20 12.36
N ALA A 58 -10.84 6.21 12.75
CA ALA A 58 -9.78 5.67 11.90
C ALA A 58 -10.33 4.92 10.69
N CYS A 59 -11.45 4.20 10.85
CA CYS A 59 -12.09 3.52 9.72
C CYS A 59 -12.88 4.46 8.81
N GLU A 60 -13.45 5.56 9.33
CA GLU A 60 -14.08 6.58 8.50
C GLU A 60 -13.04 7.27 7.60
N VAL A 61 -11.96 7.78 8.18
CA VAL A 61 -10.86 8.40 7.42
C VAL A 61 -10.17 7.38 6.51
N GLY A 62 -9.95 6.15 7.00
CA GLY A 62 -9.36 5.06 6.24
C GLY A 62 -10.20 4.66 5.03
N GLY A 63 -11.53 4.60 5.16
CA GLY A 63 -12.45 4.30 4.07
C GLY A 63 -12.48 5.40 3.00
N GLN A 64 -12.46 6.67 3.43
CA GLN A 64 -12.35 7.82 2.53
C GLN A 64 -11.02 7.80 1.77
N ALA A 65 -9.90 7.57 2.47
CA ALA A 65 -8.58 7.45 1.85
C ALA A 65 -8.50 6.27 0.88
N ALA A 66 -9.02 5.10 1.26
CA ALA A 66 -9.04 3.90 0.43
C ALA A 66 -9.82 4.13 -0.89
N THR A 67 -10.90 4.91 -0.84
CA THR A 67 -11.69 5.25 -2.03
C THR A 67 -10.88 6.10 -3.02
N VAL A 68 -10.20 7.15 -2.54
CA VAL A 68 -9.37 8.02 -3.39
C VAL A 68 -8.20 7.25 -4.00
N ILE A 69 -7.54 6.41 -3.20
CA ILE A 69 -6.44 5.57 -3.67
C ILE A 69 -6.95 4.55 -4.70
N GLY A 70 -8.11 3.94 -4.45
CA GLY A 70 -8.72 2.96 -5.35
C GLY A 70 -9.11 3.54 -6.71
N GLN A 71 -9.64 4.77 -6.74
CA GLN A 71 -9.92 5.48 -7.98
C GLN A 71 -8.64 5.71 -8.78
N ARG A 72 -7.60 6.24 -8.14
CA ARG A 72 -6.29 6.46 -8.78
C ARG A 72 -5.66 5.16 -9.29
N ALA A 73 -5.76 4.07 -8.52
CA ALA A 73 -5.27 2.77 -8.93
C ALA A 73 -6.00 2.24 -10.19
N THR A 74 -7.31 2.44 -10.25
CA THR A 74 -8.13 2.02 -11.40
C THR A 74 -7.81 2.84 -12.65
N ASP A 75 -7.65 4.15 -12.50
CA ASP A 75 -7.27 5.04 -13.61
C ASP A 75 -5.84 4.74 -14.10
N GLY A 76 -4.91 4.48 -13.19
CA GLY A 76 -3.54 4.05 -13.51
C GLY A 76 -3.52 2.72 -14.27
N ALA A 77 -4.31 1.74 -13.80
CA ALA A 77 -4.45 0.44 -14.48
C ALA A 77 -5.03 0.60 -15.89
N ARG A 78 -6.04 1.46 -16.07
CA ARG A 78 -6.61 1.74 -17.40
C ARG A 78 -5.60 2.39 -18.33
N LYS A 79 -4.82 3.37 -17.85
CA LYS A 79 -3.80 4.05 -18.66
C LYS A 79 -2.69 3.08 -19.10
N LEU A 80 -2.22 2.24 -18.20
CA LEU A 80 -1.24 1.19 -18.54
C LEU A 80 -1.81 0.19 -19.54
N TYR A 81 -3.06 -0.22 -19.37
CA TYR A 81 -3.72 -1.13 -20.30
C TYR A 81 -3.85 -0.53 -21.71
N GLN A 82 -4.23 0.74 -21.83
CA GLN A 82 -4.27 1.46 -23.12
C GLN A 82 -2.90 1.47 -23.80
N ILE A 83 -1.82 1.80 -23.08
CA ILE A 83 -0.46 1.82 -23.65
C ILE A 83 -0.06 0.42 -24.18
N ILE A 84 -0.38 -0.64 -23.45
CA ILE A 84 -0.05 -2.01 -23.87
C ILE A 84 -0.91 -2.44 -25.07
N THR A 85 -2.21 -2.11 -25.06
CA THR A 85 -3.13 -2.43 -26.15
C THR A 85 -2.77 -1.66 -27.41
N ASP A 86 -2.51 -0.35 -27.32
CA ASP A 86 -2.14 0.51 -28.46
C ASP A 86 -0.86 0.01 -29.14
N LYS A 87 0.17 -0.33 -28.36
CA LYS A 87 1.41 -0.95 -28.86
C LYS A 87 1.14 -2.31 -29.52
N ARG A 88 0.25 -3.12 -28.97
CA ARG A 88 -0.10 -4.44 -29.53
C ARG A 88 -0.89 -4.35 -30.84
N SER A 89 -1.71 -3.32 -31.02
CA SER A 89 -2.43 -3.05 -32.27
C SER A 89 -1.58 -2.33 -33.33
N GLY A 90 -0.41 -1.80 -32.96
CA GLY A 90 0.46 -1.01 -33.84
C GLY A 90 1.45 -1.81 -34.69
N ASP A 91 1.78 -3.06 -34.34
CA ASP A 91 2.95 -3.73 -34.92
C ASP A 91 2.61 -4.98 -35.75
N HIS A 92 2.06 -4.74 -36.94
CA HIS A 92 2.52 -5.42 -38.16
C HIS A 92 3.38 -4.45 -38.98
N THR A 93 4.56 -4.12 -38.49
CA THR A 93 5.70 -3.86 -39.37
C THR A 93 6.99 -3.99 -38.60
N SER A 94 7.86 -4.82 -39.15
CA SER A 94 9.23 -5.04 -38.74
C SER A 94 9.98 -3.72 -38.56
N SER A 95 10.31 -3.36 -37.33
CA SER A 95 11.62 -2.78 -37.03
C SER A 95 11.98 -3.09 -35.59
N ILE A 96 12.98 -3.95 -35.45
CA ILE A 96 13.65 -4.24 -34.19
C ILE A 96 14.39 -2.96 -33.79
N GLY A 97 13.78 -2.18 -32.89
CA GLY A 97 14.49 -1.21 -32.08
C GLY A 97 14.82 -1.86 -30.74
N GLU A 98 16.03 -2.39 -30.66
CA GLU A 98 16.87 -2.56 -29.46
C GLU A 98 16.14 -2.71 -28.11
N ILE A 99 16.22 -3.93 -27.58
CA ILE A 99 16.04 -4.17 -26.15
C ILE A 99 17.28 -3.61 -25.46
N ASP A 100 17.27 -2.33 -25.12
CA ASP A 100 18.24 -1.83 -24.15
C ASP A 100 17.89 -2.39 -22.78
N THR A 101 18.75 -3.28 -22.31
CA THR A 101 18.72 -3.79 -20.95
C THR A 101 19.15 -2.64 -20.03
N ALA A 102 18.26 -2.23 -19.13
CA ALA A 102 18.55 -1.40 -17.96
C ALA A 102 19.29 -0.07 -18.22
N GLU A 103 18.53 1.03 -18.33
CA GLU A 103 18.78 2.33 -17.66
C GLU A 103 17.81 3.36 -18.27
N THR A 104 16.62 3.55 -17.68
CA THR A 104 16.07 4.91 -17.74
C THR A 104 16.88 5.72 -16.74
N ALA A 105 17.98 6.29 -17.21
CA ALA A 105 18.47 7.52 -16.65
C ALA A 105 17.25 8.44 -16.55
N PRO A 106 16.85 8.91 -15.35
CA PRO A 106 15.90 9.99 -15.27
C PRO A 106 16.60 11.17 -15.94
N GLY A 107 16.19 11.49 -17.17
CA GLY A 107 16.43 12.81 -17.74
C GLY A 107 15.96 13.79 -16.67
N LEU A 108 16.92 14.51 -16.09
CA LEU A 108 16.83 15.21 -14.81
C LEU A 108 15.44 15.82 -14.57
N ALA A 109 14.60 15.13 -13.79
CA ALA A 109 13.85 15.88 -12.80
C ALA A 109 14.93 16.57 -11.95
N PRO A 110 14.86 17.90 -11.78
CA PRO A 110 15.71 18.57 -10.81
C PRO A 110 15.65 17.73 -9.52
N ARG A 111 16.82 17.27 -9.06
CA ARG A 111 16.89 16.43 -7.86
C ARG A 111 16.42 17.19 -6.61
N ASP A 112 16.22 18.50 -6.75
CA ASP A 112 15.47 19.36 -5.87
C ASP A 112 14.07 19.65 -6.42
N THR A 113 13.07 19.03 -5.81
CA THR A 113 11.65 19.45 -5.92
C THR A 113 11.27 20.49 -4.86
N LEU A 114 12.23 20.94 -4.06
CA LEU A 114 12.04 21.92 -2.98
C LEU A 114 12.21 23.34 -3.53
N VAL A 115 11.28 24.24 -3.20
CA VAL A 115 11.39 25.67 -3.53
C VAL A 115 12.24 26.35 -2.45
N ALA A 116 12.86 27.51 -2.73
CA ALA A 116 13.66 28.26 -1.75
C ALA A 116 12.90 28.57 -0.45
N ASP A 117 11.57 28.68 -0.52
CA ASP A 117 10.67 28.81 0.63
C ASP A 117 10.62 27.55 1.51
N ASP A 118 10.65 26.36 0.91
CA ASP A 118 10.65 25.08 1.64
C ASP A 118 11.94 24.87 2.45
N LEU A 119 13.06 25.47 1.99
CA LEU A 119 14.34 25.43 2.68
C LEU A 119 14.39 26.35 3.91
N GLN A 120 13.46 27.30 4.02
CA GLN A 120 13.37 28.25 5.15
C GLN A 120 12.44 27.74 6.26
N ALA A 121 11.86 26.55 6.12
CA ALA A 121 10.85 26.09 7.06
C ALA A 121 11.47 25.81 8.46
N GLU A 122 11.03 26.60 9.44
CA GLU A 122 11.46 26.64 10.84
C GLU A 122 11.05 25.41 11.68
N TRP A 123 11.07 24.19 11.11
CA TRP A 123 10.55 22.97 11.72
C TRP A 123 11.27 22.47 12.99
N GLN A 124 12.14 23.28 13.59
CA GLN A 124 12.63 23.06 14.95
C GLN A 124 11.79 23.90 15.91
N LEU A 125 10.81 23.26 16.55
CA LEU A 125 10.25 23.74 17.81
C LEU A 125 11.42 24.08 18.73
N SER A 126 11.55 25.36 19.11
CA SER A 126 12.50 25.78 20.14
C SER A 126 12.40 24.79 21.32
N PRO A 127 13.52 24.20 21.78
CA PRO A 127 13.44 23.29 22.91
C PRO A 127 12.83 24.07 24.08
N PRO A 128 11.79 23.52 24.75
CA PRO A 128 11.19 24.22 25.89
C PRO A 128 12.29 24.45 26.93
N PRO A 129 12.31 25.63 27.59
CA PRO A 129 13.29 25.88 28.63
C PRO A 129 13.19 24.77 29.68
N ILE A 130 14.31 24.12 29.98
CA ILE A 130 14.39 23.07 30.99
C ILE A 130 14.02 23.69 32.34
N ALA A 131 12.77 23.54 32.75
CA ALA A 131 12.33 23.85 34.09
C ALA A 131 12.88 22.76 35.03
N ALA A 132 13.74 23.15 35.95
CA ALA A 132 14.30 22.28 36.98
C ALA A 132 13.18 21.65 37.85
N PRO A 133 13.35 20.41 38.36
CA PRO A 133 12.30 19.67 39.04
C PRO A 133 12.08 20.24 40.45
N GLN A 134 10.83 20.55 40.80
CA GLN A 134 10.44 20.88 42.17
C GLN A 134 9.32 19.95 42.67
N SER A 135 9.78 18.94 43.42
CA SER A 135 9.19 18.29 44.59
C SER A 135 7.67 18.26 44.75
N THR A 136 7.12 17.04 44.68
CA THR A 136 5.82 16.63 45.23
C THR A 136 5.76 16.77 46.75
N PRO A 137 4.56 17.01 47.31
CA PRO A 137 4.18 16.47 48.61
C PRO A 137 3.15 15.33 48.48
N PRO A 138 3.15 14.31 49.37
CA PRO A 138 2.28 13.15 49.29
C PRO A 138 1.04 13.30 50.17
N GLU A 139 -0.14 12.89 49.71
CA GLU A 139 -1.31 12.46 50.51
C GLU A 139 -2.54 12.27 49.59
N THR A 140 -3.48 11.33 49.74
CA THR A 140 -3.74 10.27 50.72
C THR A 140 -4.61 9.22 50.02
N VAL A 141 -4.40 7.94 50.35
CA VAL A 141 -5.26 6.81 49.98
C VAL A 141 -6.64 6.95 50.63
N VAL A 142 -7.73 6.81 49.86
CA VAL A 142 -9.01 6.28 50.40
C VAL A 142 -9.65 5.36 49.37
N ALA A 143 -9.79 4.10 49.77
CA ALA A 143 -10.55 3.07 49.08
C ALA A 143 -12.04 3.18 49.45
N HIS A 144 -12.93 2.99 48.48
CA HIS A 144 -14.28 2.45 48.68
C HIS A 144 -14.76 1.76 47.41
#